data_AF-A0AAV0ZB33-F1
#
_entry.id   AF-A0AAV0ZB33-F1
#
_cell.length_a   1.000
_cell.length_b   1.000
_cell.length_c   1.000
_cell.angle_alpha   90.00
_cell.angle_beta   90.00
_cell.angle_gamma   90.00
#
_symmetry.space_group_name_H-M   'P 1'
#
loop_
_entity.id
_entity.type
_entity.pdbx_description
1 polymer ?
#
loop_
_entity_poly.entity_id
_entity_poly.type
_entity_poly.pdbx_seq_one_letter_code
_entity_poly.pdbx_strand_id
1 'polypeptide(L)'
;MANVVDQDQQWLLSCLSATLDPNQEVRSFAEASLDQASRQSAAVLLKQLVKKHWQEGEDSFEPPVVSDNEKDIIRKMLLLALDDPHRKICTAIGMAVASIAMYDWPELWSDLLPFLLNLINNQTNLNGVHGAMKCLVLLSADLGDNMVPTLIPALFPSLLTIVSSPQIYDSYIRTKAFSIVYSCTSMLGAMSGVYNAETSSLVVPLLKPWMEQFSSILKIPVQSENPDDWSIKMEVLKCLNQFIQNFSSLIKSEFEVVLQPLWNTFVSSLRVYELASIEGTEDSYEGRYDSDGSEISLESFVIQLFELLLTIVGNSRLGKVVAANVKELVYYTIAFLQMTEQQTPVLLYHMPSCFPVYLNKE
;
A
#
# COMPACT_ATOMS: atom_id res chain seq x y z
N MET A 1 -16.09 24.06 -40.96
CA MET A 1 -15.43 23.86 -39.66
C MET A 1 -16.36 22.99 -38.83
N ALA A 2 -16.04 21.71 -38.72
CA ALA A 2 -16.89 20.76 -37.99
C ALA A 2 -16.75 21.04 -36.49
N ASN A 3 -17.90 21.21 -35.82
CA ASN A 3 -17.99 21.25 -34.37
C ASN A 3 -17.50 19.91 -33.82
N VAL A 4 -16.27 19.87 -33.33
CA VAL A 4 -15.83 18.83 -32.40
C VAL A 4 -16.57 19.15 -31.09
N VAL A 5 -17.75 18.56 -30.92
CA VAL A 5 -18.39 18.57 -29.62
C VAL A 5 -17.48 17.76 -28.69
N ASP A 6 -17.09 18.39 -27.59
CA ASP A 6 -16.24 17.81 -26.57
C ASP A 6 -16.84 16.48 -26.08
N GLN A 7 -16.01 15.45 -25.95
CA GLN A 7 -16.46 14.08 -25.64
C GLN A 7 -17.17 14.03 -24.28
N ASP A 8 -16.76 14.90 -23.35
CA ASP A 8 -17.37 15.08 -22.03
C ASP A 8 -18.74 15.77 -22.10
N GLN A 9 -18.92 16.72 -23.03
CA GLN A 9 -20.22 17.37 -23.25
C GLN A 9 -21.24 16.39 -23.84
N GLN A 10 -20.80 15.53 -24.77
CA GLN A 10 -21.67 14.48 -25.32
C GLN A 10 -22.06 13.47 -24.24
N TRP A 11 -21.12 13.07 -23.38
CA TRP A 11 -21.39 12.20 -22.25
C TRP A 11 -22.41 12.82 -21.29
N LEU A 12 -22.23 14.08 -20.90
CA LEU A 12 -23.11 14.76 -19.94
C LEU A 12 -24.53 14.96 -20.49
N LEU A 13 -24.66 15.33 -21.77
CA LEU A 13 -25.96 15.42 -22.44
C LEU A 13 -26.65 14.04 -22.54
N SER A 14 -25.88 12.98 -22.80
CA SER A 14 -26.40 11.60 -22.82
C SER A 14 -26.90 11.17 -21.44
N CYS A 15 -26.14 11.44 -20.37
CA CYS A 15 -26.56 11.13 -18.99
C CYS A 15 -27.80 11.92 -18.58
N LEU A 16 -27.85 13.23 -18.85
CA LEU A 16 -29.03 14.05 -18.57
C LEU A 16 -30.27 13.56 -19.33
N SER A 17 -30.11 13.20 -20.61
CA SER A 17 -31.22 12.63 -21.39
C SER A 17 -31.71 11.29 -20.81
N ALA A 18 -30.78 10.44 -20.35
CA ALA A 18 -31.09 9.15 -19.74
C ALA A 18 -31.82 9.28 -18.38
N THR A 19 -31.70 10.40 -17.66
CA THR A 19 -32.52 10.65 -16.45
C THR A 19 -34.02 10.82 -16.76
N LEU A 20 -34.36 11.14 -18.01
CA LEU A 20 -35.74 11.26 -18.46
C LEU A 20 -36.27 9.96 -19.08
N ASP A 21 -35.47 8.88 -19.09
CA ASP A 21 -35.85 7.60 -19.68
C ASP A 21 -37.03 6.96 -18.90
N PRO A 22 -38.04 6.38 -19.59
CA PRO A 22 -39.14 5.69 -18.92
C PRO A 22 -38.69 4.45 -18.14
N ASN A 23 -37.55 3.84 -18.48
CA ASN A 23 -36.97 2.73 -17.75
C ASN A 23 -36.31 3.21 -16.44
N GLN A 24 -36.77 2.67 -15.32
CA GLN A 24 -36.29 3.03 -13.98
C GLN A 24 -34.80 2.70 -13.77
N GLU A 25 -34.30 1.60 -14.34
CA GLU A 25 -32.89 1.21 -14.21
C GLU A 25 -31.96 2.20 -14.91
N VAL A 26 -32.35 2.62 -16.13
CA VAL A 26 -31.60 3.60 -16.93
C VAL A 26 -31.55 4.95 -16.22
N ARG A 27 -32.69 5.41 -15.68
CA ARG A 27 -32.76 6.65 -14.91
C ARG A 27 -31.89 6.61 -13.65
N SER A 28 -32.03 5.55 -12.85
CA SER A 28 -31.29 5.41 -11.59
C SER A 28 -29.78 5.36 -11.82
N PHE A 29 -29.34 4.66 -12.88
CA PHE A 29 -27.94 4.62 -13.28
C PHE A 29 -27.42 6.00 -13.74
N ALA A 30 -28.21 6.74 -14.51
CA ALA A 30 -27.85 8.06 -14.99
C ALA A 30 -27.76 9.09 -13.84
N GLU A 31 -28.69 9.06 -12.90
CA GLU A 31 -28.68 9.90 -11.68
C GLU A 31 -27.44 9.60 -10.82
N ALA A 32 -27.14 8.32 -10.58
CA ALA A 32 -25.95 7.92 -9.84
C ALA A 32 -24.63 8.35 -10.54
N SER A 33 -24.59 8.26 -11.87
CA SER A 33 -23.42 8.68 -12.66
C SER A 33 -23.18 10.20 -12.60
N LEU A 34 -24.26 10.99 -12.66
CA LEU A 34 -24.19 12.46 -12.53
C LEU A 34 -23.78 12.89 -11.12
N ASP A 35 -24.34 12.27 -10.08
CA ASP A 35 -23.96 12.50 -8.70
C ASP A 35 -22.47 12.20 -8.48
N GLN A 36 -21.99 11.05 -8.96
CA GLN A 36 -20.57 10.70 -8.88
C GLN A 36 -19.66 11.71 -9.59
N ALA A 37 -20.01 12.14 -10.80
CA ALA A 37 -19.22 13.13 -11.55
C ALA A 37 -19.17 14.49 -10.84
N SER A 38 -20.29 14.92 -10.24
CA SER A 38 -20.36 16.17 -9.47
C SER A 38 -19.47 16.11 -8.23
N ARG A 39 -19.50 14.99 -7.48
CA ARG A 39 -18.68 14.78 -6.27
C ARG A 39 -17.20 14.69 -6.59
N GLN A 40 -16.81 14.02 -7.68
CA GLN A 40 -15.42 13.99 -8.14
C GLN A 40 -14.91 15.37 -8.52
N SER A 41 -15.71 16.13 -9.28
CA SER A 41 -15.39 17.52 -9.65
C SER A 41 -15.24 18.40 -8.41
N ALA A 42 -16.16 18.28 -7.44
CA ALA A 42 -16.09 18.99 -6.18
C ALA A 42 -14.83 18.65 -5.38
N ALA A 43 -14.40 17.39 -5.35
CA ALA A 43 -13.18 16.99 -4.65
C ALA A 43 -11.90 17.55 -5.31
N VAL A 44 -11.86 17.63 -6.64
CA VAL A 44 -10.76 18.29 -7.36
C VAL A 44 -10.71 19.77 -7.06
N LEU A 45 -11.86 20.45 -7.05
CA LEU A 45 -11.97 21.86 -6.68
C LEU A 45 -11.57 22.10 -5.22
N LEU A 46 -11.97 21.21 -4.30
CA LEU A 46 -11.56 21.28 -2.91
C LEU A 46 -10.05 21.14 -2.77
N LYS A 47 -9.41 20.24 -3.51
CA LYS A 47 -7.94 20.13 -3.52
C LYS A 47 -7.27 21.42 -3.99
N GLN A 48 -7.84 22.07 -5.02
CA GLN A 48 -7.35 23.38 -5.50
C GLN A 48 -7.58 24.48 -4.45
N LEU A 49 -8.73 24.47 -3.77
CA LEU A 49 -9.04 25.39 -2.68
C LEU A 49 -8.02 25.27 -1.56
N VAL A 50 -7.72 24.04 -1.11
CA VAL A 50 -6.73 23.79 -0.05
C VAL A 50 -5.35 24.29 -0.48
N LYS A 51 -4.94 23.98 -1.71
CA LYS A 51 -3.62 24.40 -2.23
C LYS A 51 -3.46 25.92 -2.33
N LYS A 52 -4.51 26.64 -2.72
CA LYS A 52 -4.43 28.07 -3.05
C LYS A 52 -4.88 28.99 -1.92
N HIS A 53 -5.81 28.57 -1.08
CA HIS A 53 -6.52 29.46 -0.17
C HIS A 53 -6.42 29.03 1.31
N TRP A 54 -5.78 27.90 1.64
CA TRP A 54 -5.79 27.38 3.01
C TRP A 54 -4.82 28.09 3.95
N GLN A 55 -3.57 28.29 3.54
CA GLN A 55 -2.52 28.83 4.39
C GLN A 55 -1.81 30.00 3.69
N GLU A 56 -1.73 31.15 4.38
CA GLU A 56 -0.93 32.27 3.90
C GLU A 56 0.57 31.94 3.95
N GLY A 57 1.33 32.38 2.95
CA GLY A 57 2.78 32.20 2.88
C GLY A 57 3.27 31.08 1.96
N GLU A 58 2.37 30.29 1.38
CA GLU A 58 2.69 29.32 0.33
C GLU A 58 2.95 30.00 -1.03
N ASP A 59 3.87 29.45 -1.83
CA ASP A 59 4.21 29.98 -3.16
C ASP A 59 3.00 30.02 -4.11
N SER A 60 2.07 29.09 -3.94
CA SER A 60 0.83 29.01 -4.73
C SER A 60 -0.37 29.69 -4.09
N PHE A 61 -0.17 30.45 -3.00
CA PHE A 61 -1.26 31.10 -2.30
C PHE A 61 -1.90 32.23 -3.12
N GLU A 62 -3.23 32.25 -3.15
CA GLU A 62 -4.06 33.28 -3.76
C GLU A 62 -5.06 33.79 -2.71
N PRO A 63 -5.16 35.11 -2.46
CA PRO A 63 -6.15 35.64 -1.53
C PRO A 63 -7.59 35.50 -2.08
N PRO A 64 -8.62 35.38 -1.22
CA PRO A 64 -8.57 35.44 0.25
C PRO A 64 -8.17 34.10 0.89
N VAL A 65 -7.65 34.16 2.11
CA VAL A 65 -7.49 32.98 2.98
C VAL A 65 -8.87 32.52 3.47
N VAL A 66 -9.08 31.20 3.53
CA VAL A 66 -10.30 30.60 4.11
C VAL A 66 -10.36 30.94 5.60
N SER A 67 -11.51 31.43 6.06
CA SER A 67 -11.67 31.81 7.47
C SER A 67 -11.64 30.59 8.41
N ASP A 68 -11.22 30.78 9.66
CA ASP A 68 -11.12 29.68 10.64
C ASP A 68 -12.46 28.94 10.85
N ASN A 69 -13.57 29.68 10.85
CA ASN A 69 -14.91 29.08 10.95
C ASN A 69 -15.26 28.20 9.74
N GLU A 70 -14.87 28.61 8.54
CA GLU A 70 -15.06 27.79 7.33
C GLU A 70 -14.14 26.58 7.33
N LYS A 71 -12.87 26.73 7.75
CA LYS A 71 -11.95 25.60 7.94
C LYS A 71 -12.53 24.56 8.90
N ASP A 72 -13.08 24.99 10.03
CA ASP A 72 -13.75 24.10 11.01
C ASP A 72 -14.91 23.31 10.39
N ILE A 73 -15.76 23.98 9.60
CA ILE A 73 -16.88 23.35 8.92
C ILE A 73 -16.38 22.33 7.89
N ILE A 74 -15.41 22.71 7.06
CA ILE A 74 -14.83 21.85 6.03
C ILE A 74 -14.21 20.60 6.66
N ARG A 75 -13.41 20.76 7.72
CA ARG A 75 -12.79 19.66 8.45
C ARG A 75 -13.83 18.68 9.00
N LYS A 76 -14.90 19.18 9.64
CA LYS A 76 -15.99 18.33 10.15
C LYS A 76 -16.73 17.61 9.03
N MET A 77 -17.07 18.31 7.94
CA MET A 77 -17.78 17.72 6.80
C MET A 77 -16.96 16.61 6.13
N LEU A 78 -15.64 16.80 5.98
CA LEU A 78 -14.78 15.78 5.39
C LEU A 78 -14.71 14.52 6.24
N LEU A 79 -14.57 14.65 7.56
CA LEU A 79 -14.56 13.49 8.46
C LEU A 79 -15.86 12.70 8.39
N LEU A 80 -17.00 13.40 8.36
CA LEU A 80 -18.32 12.77 8.23
C LEU A 80 -18.55 12.10 6.87
N ALA A 81 -17.77 12.43 5.84
CA ALA A 81 -17.91 11.88 4.51
C ALA A 81 -16.95 10.70 4.24
N LEU A 82 -16.06 10.35 5.19
CA LEU A 82 -15.10 9.26 5.00
C LEU A 82 -15.78 7.89 4.85
N ASP A 83 -16.97 7.69 5.41
CA ASP A 83 -17.73 6.45 5.32
C ASP A 83 -18.67 6.36 4.09
N ASP A 84 -18.45 7.20 3.08
CA ASP A 84 -19.17 7.16 1.81
C ASP A 84 -19.08 5.74 1.17
N PRO A 85 -20.18 5.18 0.64
CA PRO A 85 -20.15 3.85 0.03
C PRO A 85 -19.30 3.78 -1.26
N HIS A 86 -19.04 4.91 -1.91
CA HIS A 86 -18.29 4.97 -3.16
C HIS A 86 -16.79 5.16 -2.92
N ARG A 87 -16.02 4.09 -3.13
CA ARG A 87 -14.55 4.06 -2.91
C ARG A 87 -13.77 5.20 -3.57
N LYS A 88 -14.16 5.65 -4.77
CA LYS A 88 -13.50 6.77 -5.47
C LYS A 88 -13.72 8.10 -4.72
N ILE A 89 -14.91 8.29 -4.14
CA ILE A 89 -15.24 9.47 -3.34
C ILE A 89 -14.48 9.43 -2.02
N CYS A 90 -14.44 8.29 -1.32
CA CYS A 90 -13.59 8.14 -0.12
C CYS A 90 -12.12 8.46 -0.40
N THR A 91 -11.61 8.07 -1.57
CA THR A 91 -10.22 8.36 -1.96
C THR A 91 -10.01 9.87 -2.11
N ALA A 92 -10.92 10.54 -2.82
CA ALA A 92 -10.82 11.98 -3.02
C ALA A 92 -10.97 12.77 -1.71
N ILE A 93 -11.85 12.32 -0.80
CA ILE A 93 -12.00 12.86 0.55
C ILE A 93 -10.73 12.62 1.37
N GLY A 94 -10.20 11.39 1.37
CA GLY A 94 -8.95 11.06 2.07
C GLY A 94 -7.77 11.90 1.59
N MET A 95 -7.68 12.18 0.29
CA MET A 95 -6.68 13.09 -0.27
C MET A 95 -6.86 14.53 0.22
N ALA A 96 -8.10 15.02 0.31
CA ALA A 96 -8.39 16.34 0.84
C ALA A 96 -8.04 16.44 2.34
N VAL A 97 -8.40 15.42 3.13
CA VAL A 97 -8.05 15.33 4.56
C VAL A 97 -6.53 15.31 4.73
N ALA A 98 -5.80 14.48 3.98
CA ALA A 98 -4.34 14.42 4.04
C ALA A 98 -3.69 15.77 3.66
N SER A 99 -4.22 16.42 2.62
CA SER A 99 -3.71 17.74 2.19
C SER A 99 -3.91 18.82 3.25
N ILE A 100 -5.06 18.83 3.95
CA ILE A 100 -5.33 19.78 5.04
C ILE A 100 -4.49 19.47 6.28
N ALA A 101 -4.31 18.17 6.59
CA ALA A 101 -3.56 17.73 7.75
C ALA A 101 -2.09 18.21 7.73
N MET A 102 -1.50 18.40 6.55
CA MET A 102 -0.16 18.99 6.42
C MET A 102 -0.01 20.38 7.03
N TYR A 103 -1.10 21.16 7.08
CA TYR A 103 -1.10 22.51 7.64
C TYR A 103 -1.64 22.54 9.07
N ASP A 104 -2.69 21.77 9.32
CA ASP A 104 -3.51 21.94 10.52
C ASP A 104 -3.28 20.85 11.59
N TRP A 105 -2.72 19.69 11.23
CA TRP A 105 -2.55 18.57 12.16
C TRP A 105 -1.08 18.52 12.66
N PRO A 106 -0.85 18.43 13.98
CA PRO A 106 -1.78 18.09 15.05
C PRO A 106 -2.39 19.26 15.81
N GLU A 107 -1.79 20.45 15.78
CA GLU A 107 -2.10 21.52 16.74
C GLU A 107 -3.48 22.13 16.53
N LEU A 108 -3.87 22.38 15.28
CA LEU A 108 -5.15 23.00 14.94
C LEU A 108 -6.25 21.94 14.75
N TRP A 109 -5.91 20.69 14.44
CA TRP A 109 -6.84 19.60 14.13
C TRP A 109 -6.64 18.34 14.99
N SER A 110 -6.50 18.49 16.29
CA SER A 110 -6.22 17.39 17.24
C SER A 110 -7.17 16.19 17.15
N ASP A 111 -8.44 16.42 16.77
CA ASP A 111 -9.48 15.38 16.71
C ASP A 111 -9.36 14.43 15.51
N LEU A 112 -8.51 14.74 14.52
CA LEU A 112 -8.36 13.94 13.31
C LEU A 112 -7.98 12.48 13.61
N LEU A 113 -6.89 12.26 14.36
CA LEU A 113 -6.43 10.91 14.67
C LEU A 113 -7.43 10.14 15.56
N PRO A 114 -7.95 10.70 16.67
CA PRO A 114 -9.00 10.05 17.46
C PRO A 114 -10.22 9.64 16.62
N PHE A 115 -10.66 10.47 15.68
CA PHE A 115 -11.77 10.15 14.79
C PHE A 115 -11.45 8.97 13.86
N LEU A 116 -10.28 8.99 13.22
CA LEU A 116 -9.83 7.88 12.35
C LEU A 116 -9.67 6.57 13.12
N LEU A 117 -9.11 6.63 14.33
CA LEU A 117 -8.99 5.45 15.22
C LEU A 117 -10.37 4.89 15.60
N ASN A 118 -11.35 5.75 15.88
CA ASN A 118 -12.71 5.29 16.14
C ASN A 118 -13.30 4.55 14.92
N LEU A 119 -13.14 5.12 13.72
CA LEU A 119 -13.62 4.49 12.49
C LEU A 119 -12.99 3.13 12.22
N ILE A 120 -11.65 3.01 12.28
CA ILE A 120 -10.98 1.73 11.97
C ILE A 120 -11.27 0.63 12.99
N ASN A 121 -11.63 1.00 14.23
CA ASN A 121 -12.01 0.04 15.26
C ASN A 121 -13.52 -0.28 15.24
N ASN A 122 -14.33 0.45 14.46
CA ASN A 122 -15.77 0.21 14.35
C ASN A 122 -16.10 -0.83 13.28
N GLN A 123 -16.09 -2.10 13.68
CA GLN A 123 -16.38 -3.25 12.80
C GLN A 123 -17.80 -3.25 12.20
N THR A 124 -18.73 -2.43 12.74
CA THR A 124 -20.10 -2.34 12.19
C THR A 124 -20.21 -1.41 10.98
N ASN A 125 -19.22 -0.53 10.78
CA ASN A 125 -19.16 0.40 9.66
C ASN A 125 -17.95 0.11 8.78
N LEU A 126 -18.03 -0.93 7.95
CA LEU A 126 -16.94 -1.32 7.05
C LEU A 126 -16.56 -0.23 6.03
N ASN A 127 -17.53 0.59 5.60
CA ASN A 127 -17.24 1.73 4.72
C ASN A 127 -16.37 2.76 5.46
N GLY A 128 -16.71 3.06 6.72
CA GLY A 128 -15.92 3.93 7.60
C GLY A 128 -14.52 3.39 7.85
N VAL A 129 -14.37 2.09 8.10
CA VAL A 129 -13.05 1.43 8.22
C VAL A 129 -12.25 1.64 6.94
N HIS A 130 -12.83 1.36 5.78
CA HIS A 130 -12.15 1.48 4.49
C HIS A 130 -11.75 2.93 4.18
N GLY A 131 -12.64 3.90 4.40
CA GLY A 131 -12.35 5.32 4.23
C GLY A 131 -11.26 5.82 5.17
N ALA A 132 -11.33 5.46 6.44
CA ALA A 132 -10.30 5.81 7.41
C ALA A 132 -8.94 5.18 7.08
N MET A 133 -8.90 3.91 6.66
CA MET A 133 -7.68 3.25 6.23
C MET A 133 -7.04 3.93 5.02
N LYS A 134 -7.84 4.31 4.01
CA LYS A 134 -7.34 5.09 2.86
C LYS A 134 -6.77 6.44 3.29
N CYS A 135 -7.48 7.14 4.17
CA CYS A 135 -6.99 8.41 4.72
C CYS A 135 -5.67 8.21 5.48
N LEU A 136 -5.54 7.17 6.29
CA LEU A 136 -4.33 6.86 7.05
C LEU A 136 -3.15 6.49 6.15
N VAL A 137 -3.37 5.75 5.04
CA VAL A 137 -2.33 5.47 4.04
C VAL A 137 -1.77 6.78 3.48
N LEU A 138 -2.65 7.68 3.04
CA LEU A 138 -2.26 8.96 2.47
C LEU A 138 -1.56 9.85 3.50
N LEU A 139 -2.12 9.94 4.72
CA LEU A 139 -1.51 10.67 5.82
C LEU A 139 -0.11 10.13 6.11
N SER A 140 0.05 8.81 6.24
CA SER A 140 1.32 8.16 6.61
C SER A 140 2.45 8.36 5.61
N ALA A 141 2.12 8.61 4.34
CA ALA A 141 3.11 8.86 3.29
C ALA A 141 3.74 10.26 3.40
N ASP A 142 2.99 11.23 3.92
CA ASP A 142 3.38 12.65 3.95
C ASP A 142 3.67 13.17 5.37
N LEU A 143 3.79 12.28 6.38
CA LEU A 143 4.05 12.71 7.76
C LEU A 143 5.38 13.48 7.90
N GLY A 144 5.38 14.51 8.73
CA GLY A 144 6.63 15.14 9.20
C GLY A 144 7.30 14.32 10.31
N ASP A 145 8.62 14.50 10.46
CA ASP A 145 9.45 13.80 11.45
C ASP A 145 8.91 13.91 12.89
N ASN A 146 8.28 15.03 13.26
CA ASN A 146 7.73 15.25 14.59
C ASN A 146 6.46 14.43 14.90
N MET A 147 5.80 13.87 13.89
CA MET A 147 4.46 13.31 14.03
C MET A 147 4.42 11.80 14.26
N VAL A 148 5.34 11.07 13.65
CA VAL A 148 5.39 9.60 13.73
C VAL A 148 5.52 9.07 15.17
N PRO A 149 6.37 9.65 16.05
CA PRO A 149 6.49 9.18 17.43
C PRO A 149 5.15 9.21 18.20
N THR A 150 4.28 10.18 17.94
CA THR A 150 2.96 10.29 18.56
C THR A 150 1.95 9.30 17.99
N LEU A 151 2.06 8.97 16.70
CA LEU A 151 1.16 8.04 16.04
C LEU A 151 1.37 6.59 16.46
N ILE A 152 2.63 6.16 16.59
CA ILE A 152 2.97 4.75 16.76
C ILE A 152 2.22 4.09 17.94
N PRO A 153 2.24 4.64 19.17
CA PRO A 153 1.58 3.99 20.31
C PRO A 153 0.07 3.85 20.17
N ALA A 154 -0.58 4.77 19.46
CA ALA A 154 -2.02 4.77 19.29
C ALA A 154 -2.48 3.96 18.07
N LEU A 155 -1.73 4.03 16.97
CA LEU A 155 -2.11 3.48 15.68
C LEU A 155 -1.71 2.00 15.52
N PHE A 156 -0.49 1.63 15.92
CA PHE A 156 0.04 0.28 15.67
C PHE A 156 -0.80 -0.83 16.35
N PRO A 157 -1.31 -0.68 17.59
CA PRO A 157 -2.18 -1.69 18.19
C PRO A 157 -3.48 -1.93 17.40
N SER A 158 -4.10 -0.86 16.88
CA SER A 158 -5.29 -0.97 16.03
C SER A 158 -4.97 -1.63 14.69
N LEU A 159 -3.85 -1.26 14.05
CA LEU A 159 -3.39 -1.91 12.82
C LEU A 159 -3.09 -3.39 13.04
N LEU A 160 -2.48 -3.76 14.17
CA LEU A 160 -2.22 -5.14 14.54
C LEU A 160 -3.54 -5.94 14.65
N THR A 161 -4.57 -5.37 15.28
CA THR A 161 -5.89 -6.01 15.37
C THR A 161 -6.52 -6.25 14.00
N ILE A 162 -6.35 -5.30 13.07
CA ILE A 162 -6.82 -5.44 11.69
C ILE A 162 -6.11 -6.59 10.98
N VAL A 163 -4.77 -6.59 10.97
CA VAL A 163 -4.01 -7.61 10.23
C VAL A 163 -4.16 -9.02 10.81
N SER A 164 -4.42 -9.13 12.12
CA SER A 164 -4.65 -10.39 12.84
C SER A 164 -6.10 -10.90 12.75
N SER A 165 -7.01 -10.20 12.08
CA SER A 165 -8.43 -10.57 11.97
C SER A 165 -8.90 -10.83 10.52
N PRO A 166 -8.35 -11.85 9.81
CA PRO A 166 -8.72 -12.16 8.42
C PRO A 166 -10.19 -12.54 8.21
N GLN A 167 -10.89 -12.93 9.27
CA GLN A 167 -12.32 -13.25 9.25
C GLN A 167 -13.23 -12.01 9.30
N ILE A 168 -12.68 -10.84 9.64
CA ILE A 168 -13.43 -9.58 9.76
C ILE A 168 -13.05 -8.63 8.62
N TYR A 169 -11.74 -8.50 8.37
CA TYR A 169 -11.22 -7.56 7.39
C TYR A 169 -10.69 -8.30 6.16
N ASP A 170 -11.02 -7.77 4.99
CA ASP A 170 -10.59 -8.31 3.72
C ASP A 170 -9.07 -8.15 3.49
N SER A 171 -8.57 -8.80 2.44
CA SER A 171 -7.14 -8.74 2.08
C SER A 171 -6.67 -7.31 1.82
N TYR A 172 -7.51 -6.51 1.18
CA TYR A 172 -7.21 -5.13 0.83
C TYR A 172 -6.93 -4.26 2.06
N ILE A 173 -7.84 -4.21 3.04
CA ILE A 173 -7.69 -3.42 4.28
C ILE A 173 -6.44 -3.88 5.05
N ARG A 174 -6.21 -5.19 5.14
CA ARG A 174 -5.04 -5.76 5.83
C ARG A 174 -3.73 -5.40 5.14
N THR A 175 -3.70 -5.40 3.80
CA THR A 175 -2.56 -4.96 2.99
C THR A 175 -2.24 -3.49 3.27
N LYS A 176 -3.26 -2.62 3.26
CA LYS A 176 -3.07 -1.19 3.56
C LYS A 176 -2.60 -0.94 5.00
N ALA A 177 -3.01 -1.77 5.96
CA ALA A 177 -2.49 -1.69 7.33
C ALA A 177 -0.98 -1.96 7.39
N PHE A 178 -0.48 -2.93 6.63
CA PHE A 178 0.97 -3.13 6.50
C PHE A 178 1.66 -1.97 5.79
N SER A 179 1.07 -1.40 4.74
CA SER A 179 1.65 -0.23 4.07
C SER A 179 1.80 0.99 5.00
N ILE A 180 0.84 1.22 5.91
CA ILE A 180 0.96 2.27 6.94
C ILE A 180 2.11 1.95 7.91
N VAL A 181 2.21 0.70 8.38
CA VAL A 181 3.31 0.26 9.25
C VAL A 181 4.66 0.45 8.56
N TYR A 182 4.76 0.09 7.28
CA TYR A 182 5.94 0.31 6.46
C TYR A 182 6.35 1.78 6.44
N SER A 183 5.43 2.69 6.08
CA SER A 183 5.72 4.13 5.98
C SER A 183 6.17 4.71 7.31
N CYS A 184 5.45 4.42 8.39
CA CYS A 184 5.81 4.88 9.74
C CYS A 184 7.17 4.33 10.21
N THR A 185 7.45 3.05 9.93
CA THR A 185 8.71 2.39 10.34
C THR A 185 9.91 2.94 9.55
N SER A 186 9.71 3.21 8.26
CA SER A 186 10.72 3.84 7.39
C SER A 186 11.10 5.23 7.90
N MET A 187 10.09 6.06 8.18
CA MET A 187 10.31 7.42 8.71
C MET A 187 10.98 7.41 10.09
N LEU A 188 10.52 6.54 10.99
CA LEU A 188 11.15 6.37 12.31
C LEU A 188 12.62 5.91 12.18
N GLY A 189 12.91 5.08 11.19
CA GLY A 189 14.27 4.64 10.86
C GLY A 189 15.16 5.80 10.43
N ALA A 190 14.67 6.67 9.54
CA ALA A 190 15.39 7.88 9.12
C ALA A 190 15.71 8.82 10.31
N MET A 191 14.82 8.90 11.30
CA MET A 191 15.03 9.69 12.52
C MET A 191 15.97 9.05 13.56
N SER A 192 16.13 7.72 13.52
CA SER A 192 16.84 6.96 14.56
C SER A 192 18.31 7.35 14.74
N GLY A 193 18.93 7.97 13.73
CA GLY A 193 20.29 8.53 13.85
C GLY A 193 20.41 9.67 14.87
N VAL A 194 19.34 10.45 15.06
CA VAL A 194 19.28 11.61 15.97
C VAL A 194 18.62 11.26 17.31
N TYR A 195 17.60 10.39 17.31
CA TYR A 195 16.74 10.08 18.48
C TYR A 195 16.72 8.60 18.89
N ASN A 196 17.83 7.89 18.72
CA ASN A 196 17.92 6.42 18.82
C ASN A 196 17.26 5.79 20.08
N ALA A 197 17.39 6.43 21.24
CA ALA A 197 16.84 5.90 22.49
C ALA A 197 15.31 5.97 22.52
N GLU A 198 14.74 7.09 22.06
CA GLU A 198 13.29 7.31 22.03
C GLU A 198 12.63 6.42 20.98
N THR A 199 13.19 6.36 19.77
CA THR A 199 12.72 5.48 18.70
C THR A 199 12.75 4.01 19.11
N SER A 200 13.82 3.59 19.81
CA SER A 200 13.93 2.22 20.32
C SER A 200 12.85 1.91 21.36
N SER A 201 12.54 2.85 22.25
CA SER A 201 11.51 2.66 23.29
C SER A 201 10.10 2.48 22.71
N LEU A 202 9.81 3.10 21.56
CA LEU A 202 8.54 2.96 20.85
C LEU A 202 8.43 1.63 20.12
N VAL A 203 9.52 1.16 19.51
CA VAL A 203 9.53 -0.06 18.68
C VAL A 203 9.57 -1.33 19.52
N VAL A 204 10.37 -1.37 20.59
CA VAL A 204 10.59 -2.60 21.40
C VAL A 204 9.28 -3.28 21.84
N PRO A 205 8.27 -2.59 22.39
CA PRO A 205 7.01 -3.21 22.81
C PRO A 205 6.23 -3.84 21.65
N LEU A 206 6.47 -3.39 20.42
CA LEU A 206 5.74 -3.76 19.22
C LEU A 206 6.42 -4.93 18.49
N LEU A 207 7.72 -5.15 18.67
CA LEU A 207 8.48 -6.14 17.90
C LEU A 207 7.88 -7.55 17.99
N LYS A 208 7.70 -8.06 19.19
CA LYS A 208 7.22 -9.43 19.40
C LYS A 208 5.87 -9.71 18.71
N PRO A 209 4.79 -8.95 18.99
CA PRO A 209 3.50 -9.24 18.36
C PRO A 209 3.52 -9.08 16.83
N TRP A 210 4.28 -8.11 16.30
CA TRP A 210 4.41 -7.95 14.85
C TRP A 210 5.22 -9.09 14.20
N MET A 211 6.30 -9.57 14.82
CA MET A 211 7.07 -10.72 14.32
C MET A 211 6.25 -12.01 14.35
N GLU A 212 5.47 -12.23 15.41
CA GLU A 212 4.52 -13.35 15.50
C GLU A 212 3.46 -13.26 14.39
N GLN A 213 2.97 -12.06 14.08
CA GLN A 213 2.02 -11.84 13.01
C GLN A 213 2.63 -12.03 11.61
N PHE A 214 3.85 -11.56 11.37
CA PHE A 214 4.56 -11.82 10.12
C PHE A 214 4.80 -13.33 9.94
N SER A 215 5.23 -14.01 11.01
CA SER A 215 5.41 -15.46 11.06
C SER A 215 4.11 -16.20 10.70
N SER A 216 2.97 -15.78 11.26
CA SER A 216 1.68 -16.44 11.01
C SER A 216 1.25 -16.38 9.53
N ILE A 217 1.49 -15.24 8.87
CA ILE A 217 1.20 -15.02 7.45
C ILE A 217 2.17 -15.78 6.56
N LEU A 218 3.48 -15.70 6.84
CA LEU A 218 4.52 -16.36 6.03
C LEU A 218 4.50 -17.89 6.17
N LYS A 219 3.93 -18.43 7.25
CA LYS A 219 3.84 -19.89 7.46
C LYS A 219 2.96 -20.56 6.40
N ILE A 220 1.97 -19.84 5.87
CA ILE A 220 1.06 -20.34 4.84
C ILE A 220 1.86 -20.45 3.53
N PRO A 221 1.95 -21.61 2.87
CA PRO A 221 2.65 -21.73 1.59
C PRO A 221 2.05 -20.81 0.52
N VAL A 222 2.89 -20.28 -0.38
CA VAL A 222 2.43 -19.48 -1.52
C VAL A 222 1.59 -20.36 -2.44
N GLN A 223 0.39 -19.89 -2.80
CA GLN A 223 -0.56 -20.58 -3.67
C GLN A 223 -0.58 -19.92 -5.05
N SER A 224 -0.71 -20.68 -6.14
CA SER A 224 -0.72 -20.11 -7.48
C SER A 224 -2.04 -19.43 -7.82
N GLU A 225 -3.14 -19.83 -7.18
CA GLU A 225 -4.50 -19.42 -7.56
C GLU A 225 -5.01 -18.17 -6.79
N ASN A 226 -4.19 -17.60 -5.89
CA ASN A 226 -4.63 -16.53 -4.98
C ASN A 226 -3.67 -15.33 -4.97
N PRO A 227 -3.84 -14.35 -5.89
CA PRO A 227 -2.99 -13.16 -5.96
C PRO A 227 -3.06 -12.25 -4.73
N ASP A 228 -4.17 -12.29 -3.98
CA ASP A 228 -4.31 -11.54 -2.73
C ASP A 228 -3.34 -12.03 -1.66
N ASP A 229 -2.99 -13.32 -1.69
CA ASP A 229 -1.99 -13.91 -0.80
C ASP A 229 -0.59 -13.32 -1.07
N TRP A 230 -0.25 -13.14 -2.34
CA TRP A 230 1.04 -12.56 -2.74
C TRP A 230 1.16 -11.12 -2.30
N SER A 231 0.08 -10.35 -2.44
CA SER A 231 0.03 -8.94 -2.05
C SER A 231 0.28 -8.76 -0.55
N ILE A 232 -0.42 -9.53 0.30
CA ILE A 232 -0.20 -9.47 1.75
C ILE A 232 1.22 -9.91 2.10
N LYS A 233 1.71 -11.01 1.53
CA LYS A 233 3.06 -11.50 1.81
C LYS A 233 4.12 -10.49 1.37
N MET A 234 3.95 -9.86 0.21
CA MET A 234 4.82 -8.79 -0.28
C MET A 234 4.91 -7.65 0.73
N GLU A 235 3.78 -7.18 1.26
CA GLU A 235 3.78 -6.11 2.28
C GLU A 235 4.43 -6.56 3.61
N VAL A 236 4.26 -7.83 4.00
CA VAL A 236 4.97 -8.41 5.16
C VAL A 236 6.48 -8.41 4.92
N LEU A 237 6.94 -8.81 3.73
CA LEU A 237 8.37 -8.81 3.37
C LEU A 237 8.94 -7.39 3.37
N LYS A 238 8.21 -6.40 2.84
CA LYS A 238 8.57 -4.97 2.91
C LYS A 238 8.72 -4.49 4.35
N CYS A 239 7.73 -4.78 5.19
CA CYS A 239 7.78 -4.41 6.61
C CYS A 239 8.98 -5.05 7.31
N LEU A 240 9.19 -6.35 7.12
CA LEU A 240 10.36 -7.07 7.66
C LEU A 240 11.67 -6.43 7.20
N ASN A 241 11.78 -6.07 5.92
CA ASN A 241 12.96 -5.42 5.36
C ASN A 241 13.24 -4.08 6.07
N GLN A 242 12.21 -3.24 6.24
CA GLN A 242 12.32 -1.96 6.97
C GLN A 242 12.73 -2.16 8.42
N PHE A 243 12.12 -3.12 9.10
CA PHE A 243 12.47 -3.48 10.46
C PHE A 243 13.95 -3.86 10.56
N ILE A 244 14.44 -4.75 9.68
CA ILE A 244 15.84 -5.20 9.70
C ILE A 244 16.80 -4.06 9.38
N GLN A 245 16.53 -3.26 8.35
CA GLN A 245 17.40 -2.16 7.94
C GLN A 245 17.52 -1.09 9.04
N ASN A 246 16.40 -0.72 9.66
CA ASN A 246 16.34 0.39 10.61
C ASN A 246 16.59 -0.02 12.07
N PHE A 247 16.24 -1.25 12.46
CA PHE A 247 16.23 -1.70 13.86
C PHE A 247 16.92 -3.04 14.10
N SER A 248 17.93 -3.39 13.28
CA SER A 248 18.64 -4.68 13.34
C SER A 248 19.14 -5.12 14.73
N SER A 249 19.42 -4.19 15.65
CA SER A 249 19.88 -4.52 17.02
C SER A 249 18.77 -5.08 17.88
N LEU A 250 17.54 -4.60 17.65
CA LEU A 250 16.39 -4.89 18.49
C LEU A 250 15.69 -6.16 18.01
N ILE A 251 15.63 -6.37 16.69
CA ILE A 251 14.90 -7.50 16.08
C ILE A 251 15.57 -8.85 16.29
N LYS A 252 16.88 -8.88 16.58
CA LYS A 252 17.62 -10.14 16.66
C LYS A 252 16.97 -11.17 17.61
N SER A 253 16.42 -10.74 18.75
CA SER A 253 15.78 -11.66 19.70
C SER A 253 14.48 -12.27 19.19
N GLU A 254 13.74 -11.53 18.37
CA GLU A 254 12.41 -11.95 17.88
C GLU A 254 12.47 -12.53 16.45
N PHE A 255 13.55 -12.32 15.71
CA PHE A 255 13.65 -12.74 14.30
C PHE A 255 13.58 -14.26 14.10
N GLU A 256 13.96 -15.05 15.11
CA GLU A 256 13.98 -16.51 15.02
C GLU A 256 12.59 -17.09 14.69
N VAL A 257 11.51 -16.47 15.14
CA VAL A 257 10.13 -16.92 14.87
C VAL A 257 9.74 -16.77 13.40
N VAL A 258 10.44 -15.92 12.64
CA VAL A 258 10.15 -15.60 11.23
C VAL A 258 10.99 -16.44 10.26
N LEU A 259 12.16 -16.91 10.67
CA LEU A 259 13.12 -17.61 9.80
C LEU A 259 12.51 -18.81 9.05
N GLN A 260 11.90 -19.74 9.78
CA GLN A 260 11.33 -20.95 9.17
C GLN A 260 10.13 -20.62 8.26
N PRO A 261 9.14 -19.79 8.68
CA PRO A 261 8.10 -19.30 7.79
C PRO A 261 8.61 -18.61 6.52
N LEU A 262 9.64 -17.76 6.65
CA LEU A 262 10.25 -17.07 5.51
C LEU A 262 10.89 -18.07 4.54
N TRP A 263 11.60 -19.07 5.06
CA TRP A 263 12.17 -20.13 4.24
C TRP A 263 11.09 -20.93 3.48
N ASN A 264 10.00 -21.29 4.16
CA ASN A 264 8.87 -21.96 3.52
C ASN A 264 8.23 -21.09 2.43
N THR A 265 8.12 -19.78 2.66
CA THR A 265 7.66 -18.82 1.64
C THR A 265 8.61 -18.81 0.44
N PHE A 266 9.92 -18.78 0.66
CA PHE A 266 10.91 -18.82 -0.41
C PHE A 266 10.82 -20.09 -1.27
N VAL A 267 10.79 -21.26 -0.64
CA VAL A 267 10.70 -22.53 -1.35
C VAL A 267 9.36 -22.68 -2.09
N SER A 268 8.24 -22.32 -1.46
CA SER A 268 6.92 -22.43 -2.11
C SER A 268 6.75 -21.40 -3.25
N SER A 269 7.33 -20.20 -3.11
CA SER A 269 7.31 -19.20 -4.18
C SER A 269 8.03 -19.65 -5.45
N LEU A 270 9.11 -20.45 -5.32
CA LEU A 270 9.79 -21.01 -6.50
C LEU A 270 8.83 -21.88 -7.31
N ARG A 271 8.06 -22.74 -6.64
CA ARG A 271 7.14 -23.64 -7.35
C ARG A 271 6.10 -22.86 -8.15
N VAL A 272 5.56 -21.79 -7.58
CA VAL A 272 4.58 -20.93 -8.26
C VAL A 272 5.24 -20.16 -9.41
N TYR A 273 6.46 -19.64 -9.21
CA TYR A 273 7.23 -18.96 -10.25
C TYR A 273 7.60 -19.88 -11.41
N GLU A 274 7.97 -21.13 -11.15
CA GLU A 274 8.24 -22.12 -12.17
C GLU A 274 7.01 -22.38 -13.05
N LEU A 275 5.84 -22.59 -12.45
CA LEU A 275 4.61 -22.84 -13.18
C LEU A 275 4.16 -21.64 -14.01
N ALA A 276 4.12 -20.45 -13.41
CA ALA A 276 3.58 -19.25 -14.04
C ALA A 276 4.56 -18.59 -15.04
N SER A 277 5.87 -18.56 -14.74
CA SER A 277 6.84 -17.78 -15.51
C SER A 277 7.80 -18.63 -16.34
N ILE A 278 8.24 -19.79 -15.85
CA ILE A 278 9.24 -20.62 -16.55
C ILE A 278 8.56 -21.61 -17.50
N GLU A 279 7.61 -22.38 -17.00
CA GLU A 279 6.87 -23.39 -17.77
C GLU A 279 5.73 -22.76 -18.60
N GLY A 280 5.18 -21.61 -18.16
CA GLY A 280 4.04 -20.95 -18.80
C GLY A 280 2.74 -21.75 -18.71
N THR A 281 2.60 -22.62 -17.70
CA THR A 281 1.46 -23.53 -17.55
C THR A 281 0.30 -22.91 -16.77
N GLU A 282 0.54 -21.83 -16.03
CA GLU A 282 -0.45 -21.07 -15.28
C GLU A 282 -0.49 -19.58 -15.71
N ASP A 283 -1.53 -18.86 -15.32
CA ASP A 283 -1.68 -17.41 -15.60
C ASP A 283 -0.44 -16.66 -15.07
N SER A 284 0.14 -15.77 -15.87
CA SER A 284 1.27 -14.93 -15.45
C SER A 284 0.84 -13.83 -14.47
N TYR A 285 -0.47 -13.58 -14.38
CA TYR A 285 -1.09 -12.52 -13.59
C TYR A 285 -0.60 -11.11 -13.95
N GLU A 286 -0.01 -10.95 -15.14
CA GLU A 286 0.50 -9.66 -15.62
C GLU A 286 -0.64 -8.66 -15.84
N GLY A 287 -0.35 -7.39 -15.52
CA GLY A 287 -1.28 -6.29 -15.76
C GLY A 287 -2.53 -6.31 -14.88
N ARG A 288 -2.52 -7.06 -13.76
CA ARG A 288 -3.57 -6.99 -12.74
C ARG A 288 -3.29 -5.85 -11.77
N TYR A 289 -4.33 -5.12 -11.41
CA TYR A 289 -4.25 -3.99 -10.50
C TYR A 289 -5.30 -4.11 -9.39
N ASP A 290 -4.94 -3.68 -8.19
CA ASP A 290 -5.88 -3.52 -7.09
C ASP A 290 -6.85 -2.35 -7.33
N SER A 291 -7.81 -2.14 -6.43
CA SER A 291 -8.79 -1.05 -6.57
C SER A 291 -8.21 0.36 -6.51
N ASP A 292 -6.93 0.50 -6.15
CA ASP A 292 -6.19 1.75 -6.12
C ASP A 292 -5.20 1.90 -7.29
N GLY A 293 -5.16 0.93 -8.21
CA GLY A 293 -4.22 0.94 -9.33
C GLY A 293 -2.81 0.48 -8.97
N SER A 294 -2.62 -0.20 -7.83
CA SER A 294 -1.36 -0.85 -7.48
C SER A 294 -1.28 -2.19 -8.20
N GLU A 295 -0.18 -2.44 -8.89
CA GLU A 295 0.00 -3.70 -9.61
C GLU A 295 0.08 -4.89 -8.64
N ILE A 296 -0.67 -5.96 -8.95
CA ILE A 296 -0.59 -7.25 -8.27
C ILE A 296 0.27 -8.16 -9.13
N SER A 297 1.55 -8.28 -8.78
CA SER A 297 2.56 -8.93 -9.62
C SER A 297 3.35 -9.98 -8.83
N LEU A 298 3.37 -11.22 -9.34
CA LEU A 298 4.21 -12.30 -8.82
C LEU A 298 5.69 -11.92 -8.93
N GLU A 299 6.09 -11.26 -10.03
CA GLU A 299 7.45 -10.78 -10.23
C GLU A 299 7.84 -9.75 -9.17
N SER A 300 6.96 -8.78 -8.88
CA SER A 300 7.18 -7.78 -7.82
C SER A 300 7.33 -8.45 -6.45
N PHE A 301 6.53 -9.48 -6.17
CA PHE A 301 6.65 -10.27 -4.94
C PHE A 301 8.01 -11.00 -4.85
N VAL A 302 8.44 -11.67 -5.93
CA VAL A 302 9.73 -12.38 -5.98
C VAL A 302 10.91 -11.42 -5.84
N ILE A 303 10.87 -10.25 -6.51
CA ILE A 303 11.88 -9.20 -6.38
C ILE A 303 11.98 -8.75 -4.92
N GLN A 304 10.84 -8.47 -4.27
CA GLN A 304 10.80 -8.04 -2.88
C GLN A 304 11.36 -9.09 -1.92
N LEU A 305 11.10 -10.37 -2.21
CA LEU A 305 11.64 -11.50 -1.45
C LEU A 305 13.16 -11.57 -1.56
N PHE A 306 13.72 -11.41 -2.76
CA PHE A 306 15.17 -11.35 -2.95
C PHE A 306 15.79 -10.11 -2.30
N GLU A 307 15.12 -8.96 -2.32
CA GLU A 307 15.58 -7.77 -1.61
C GLU A 307 15.72 -8.04 -0.10
N LEU A 308 14.72 -8.70 0.51
CA LEU A 308 14.79 -9.08 1.92
C LEU A 308 15.94 -10.06 2.18
N LEU A 309 16.11 -11.08 1.33
CA LEU A 309 17.20 -12.05 1.47
C LEU A 309 18.58 -11.38 1.37
N LEU A 310 18.75 -10.44 0.44
CA LEU A 310 19.97 -9.63 0.31
C LEU A 310 20.21 -8.80 1.56
N THR A 311 19.19 -8.15 2.11
CA THR A 311 19.28 -7.41 3.38
C THR A 311 19.71 -8.31 4.52
N ILE A 312 19.13 -9.52 4.66
CA ILE A 312 19.49 -10.46 5.72
C ILE A 312 20.94 -10.93 5.58
N VAL A 313 21.36 -11.31 4.38
CA VAL A 313 22.72 -11.80 4.09
C VAL A 313 23.75 -10.70 4.31
N GLY A 314 23.46 -9.47 3.88
CA GLY A 314 24.33 -8.30 4.06
C GLY A 314 24.39 -7.80 5.51
N ASN A 315 23.45 -8.18 6.36
CA ASN A 315 23.41 -7.73 7.75
C ASN A 315 24.39 -8.51 8.63
N SER A 316 25.35 -7.82 9.25
CA SER A 316 26.38 -8.44 10.10
C SER A 316 25.84 -9.24 11.31
N ARG A 317 24.62 -8.94 11.76
CA ARG A 317 23.97 -9.58 12.92
C ARG A 317 23.14 -10.80 12.52
N LEU A 318 22.51 -10.77 11.35
CA LEU A 318 21.62 -11.82 10.85
C LEU A 318 22.27 -12.75 9.83
N GLY A 319 23.27 -12.31 9.08
CA GLY A 319 23.91 -13.10 8.02
C GLY A 319 24.54 -14.40 8.52
N LYS A 320 24.96 -14.46 9.80
CA LYS A 320 25.45 -15.70 10.44
C LYS A 320 24.39 -16.81 10.49
N VAL A 321 23.11 -16.42 10.59
CA VAL A 321 21.97 -17.36 10.59
C VAL A 321 21.82 -18.00 9.21
N VAL A 322 22.05 -17.23 8.14
CA VAL A 322 21.95 -17.71 6.75
C VAL A 322 23.16 -18.54 6.34
N ALA A 323 24.34 -18.27 6.90
CA ALA A 323 25.59 -18.96 6.56
C ALA A 323 25.49 -20.50 6.69
N ALA A 324 24.71 -20.99 7.65
CA ALA A 324 24.47 -22.42 7.84
C ALA A 324 23.71 -23.09 6.69
N ASN A 325 22.88 -22.32 5.96
CA ASN A 325 21.98 -22.80 4.91
C ASN A 325 22.36 -22.27 3.52
N VAL A 326 23.57 -21.73 3.35
CA VAL A 326 24.01 -21.08 2.10
C VAL A 326 23.92 -21.99 0.89
N LYS A 327 24.17 -23.29 1.06
CA LYS A 327 24.10 -24.27 -0.03
C LYS A 327 22.68 -24.40 -0.59
N GLU A 328 21.69 -24.51 0.29
CA GLU A 328 20.29 -24.59 -0.13
C GLU A 328 19.84 -23.25 -0.71
N LEU A 329 20.22 -22.13 -0.08
CA LEU A 329 19.88 -20.80 -0.61
C LEU A 329 20.37 -20.63 -2.05
N VAL A 330 21.63 -21.01 -2.33
CA VAL A 330 22.19 -20.96 -3.69
C VAL A 330 21.45 -21.90 -4.64
N TYR A 331 21.13 -23.13 -4.20
CA TYR A 331 20.38 -24.09 -5.01
C TYR A 331 19.03 -23.53 -5.49
N TYR A 332 18.21 -23.01 -4.57
CA TYR A 332 16.91 -22.42 -4.91
C TYR A 332 17.07 -21.13 -5.72
N THR A 333 18.06 -20.30 -5.40
CA THR A 333 18.34 -19.07 -6.17
C THR A 333 18.67 -19.39 -7.63
N ILE A 334 19.47 -20.42 -7.90
CA ILE A 334 19.78 -20.86 -9.27
C ILE A 334 18.50 -21.29 -10.01
N ALA A 335 17.56 -21.94 -9.32
CA ALA A 335 16.30 -22.34 -9.95
C ALA A 335 15.43 -21.15 -10.37
N PHE A 336 15.46 -20.02 -9.63
CA PHE A 336 14.81 -18.77 -10.04
C PHE A 336 15.47 -18.09 -11.24
N LEU A 337 16.73 -18.41 -11.58
CA LEU A 337 17.47 -17.81 -12.69
C LEU A 337 17.21 -18.52 -14.04
N GLN A 338 16.33 -19.52 -14.07
CA GLN A 338 15.96 -20.19 -15.31
C GLN A 338 15.27 -19.19 -16.26
N MET A 339 15.51 -19.40 -17.56
CA MET A 339 14.92 -18.55 -18.59
C MET A 339 13.40 -18.72 -18.61
N THR A 340 12.66 -17.61 -18.60
CA THR A 340 11.20 -17.62 -18.64
C THR A 340 10.66 -17.90 -20.04
N GLU A 341 9.39 -18.30 -20.14
CA GLU A 341 8.71 -18.52 -21.42
C GLU A 341 8.76 -17.24 -22.28
N GLN A 342 8.57 -16.08 -21.66
CA GLN A 342 8.59 -14.78 -22.32
C GLN A 342 10.00 -14.35 -22.79
N GLN A 343 11.04 -14.69 -22.03
CA GLN A 343 12.42 -14.36 -22.38
C GLN A 343 12.93 -15.19 -23.56
N THR A 344 12.44 -16.43 -23.70
CA THR A 344 12.87 -17.38 -24.73
C THR A 344 12.77 -16.81 -26.16
N PRO A 345 11.61 -16.31 -26.64
CA PRO A 345 11.50 -15.74 -27.98
C PRO A 345 12.25 -14.41 -28.13
N VAL A 346 12.28 -13.56 -27.10
CA VAL A 346 12.98 -12.26 -27.16
C VAL A 346 14.48 -12.46 -27.35
N LEU A 347 15.07 -13.39 -26.62
CA LEU A 347 16.50 -13.68 -26.67
C LEU A 347 16.90 -14.44 -27.94
N LEU A 348 16.08 -15.39 -28.39
CA LEU A 348 16.36 -16.18 -29.59
C LEU A 348 16.14 -15.42 -30.89
N TYR A 349 15.14 -14.53 -30.95
CA TYR A 349 14.76 -13.86 -32.21
C TYR A 349 15.19 -12.39 -32.29
N HIS A 350 15.29 -11.67 -31.17
CA HIS A 350 15.50 -10.21 -31.18
C HIS A 350 16.87 -9.76 -30.66
N MET A 351 17.60 -10.58 -29.92
CA MET A 351 18.96 -10.25 -29.44
C MET A 351 19.99 -11.38 -29.64
N PRO A 352 20.24 -11.84 -30.88
CA PRO A 352 21.26 -12.87 -31.15
C PRO A 352 22.69 -12.43 -30.77
N SER A 353 22.95 -11.13 -30.68
CA SER A 353 24.24 -10.58 -30.21
C SER A 353 24.46 -10.68 -28.69
N CYS A 354 23.42 -10.96 -27.90
CA CYS A 354 23.53 -11.12 -26.45
C CYS A 354 23.96 -12.53 -26.03
N PHE A 355 23.93 -13.51 -26.94
CA PHE A 355 24.46 -14.85 -26.72
C PHE A 355 25.76 -15.03 -27.52
N PRO A 356 26.94 -15.02 -26.87
CA PRO A 356 28.13 -15.51 -27.54
C PRO A 356 27.92 -17.00 -27.84
N VAL A 357 27.87 -17.33 -29.14
CA VAL A 357 27.74 -18.70 -29.64
C VAL A 357 28.94 -19.52 -29.14
N TYR A 358 28.79 -20.17 -27.98
CA TYR A 358 29.72 -21.18 -27.47
C TYR A 358 29.19 -22.61 -27.68
N LEU A 359 28.34 -22.80 -28.69
CA LEU A 359 27.89 -24.11 -29.15
C LEU A 359 28.27 -24.27 -30.63
N ASN A 360 29.56 -24.46 -30.87
CA ASN A 360 30.10 -25.08 -32.08
C ASN A 360 31.57 -25.48 -31.81
N LYS A 361 31.73 -26.50 -30.97
CA LYS A 361 32.90 -27.38 -30.95
C LYS A 361 32.43 -28.78 -30.58
N GLU A 362 31.79 -29.45 -31.54
CA GLU A 362 32.00 -30.88 -31.81
C GLU A 362 32.01 -31.10 -33.32
#